data_AF-A0A0D2QWF1-F1
#
_entry.id   AF-A0A0D2QWF1-F1
#
_cell.length_a   1.000
_cell.length_b   1.000
_cell.length_c   1.000
_cell.angle_alpha   90.00
_cell.angle_beta   90.00
_cell.angle_gamma   90.00
#
_symmetry.space_group_name_H-M   'P 1'
#
loop_
_entity.id
_entity.type
_entity.pdbx_description
1 polymer ?
#
loop_
_entity_poly.entity_id
_entity_poly.type
_entity_poly.pdbx_seq_one_letter_code
_entity_poly.pdbx_strand_id
1 'polypeptide(L)'
;MGSGNGFFSTQEFNLDSKWLIDPQQLLVGPKIGEGAHAKVYEGKYKNQNVAIKVVRRGETPEEIARREGRFAREVAMLSKVQHKNLVKFIGACKEPVMVIVTELLLGGTLRRYLLNMRPKCLDMCVAIGFALDIARAMECLHSHGIIHRDLKPENLILTEDHKTVKLADFGLAREESLTEMMTAETGTYRWMAPELYSTVTLRQGEKKHYNHKVDAYSFAIVLWELIHNKLPFEGMSNLQAAYAAAFKVK
;
A
#
# COMPACT_ATOMS: atom_id res chain seq x y z
N MET A 1 12.48 -45.55 19.77
CA MET A 1 11.07 -45.24 19.48
C MET A 1 10.82 -43.84 20.03
N GLY A 2 10.97 -42.73 19.31
CA GLY A 2 10.71 -42.48 17.91
C GLY A 2 9.25 -42.07 17.73
N SER A 3 9.02 -40.75 17.60
CA SER A 3 7.93 -40.08 16.85
C SER A 3 7.17 -39.03 17.67
N GLY A 4 7.64 -37.79 17.57
CA GLY A 4 6.88 -36.58 17.88
C GLY A 4 7.18 -35.55 16.80
N ASN A 5 6.69 -35.80 15.57
CA ASN A 5 6.81 -34.88 14.45
C ASN A 5 5.88 -33.68 14.66
N GLY A 6 6.41 -32.63 15.29
CA GLY A 6 5.86 -31.29 15.22
C GLY A 6 6.29 -30.64 13.90
N PHE A 7 5.51 -30.83 12.83
CA PHE A 7 5.62 -30.00 11.63
C PHE A 7 5.00 -28.62 11.93
N PHE A 8 5.78 -27.73 12.51
CA PHE A 8 5.57 -26.29 12.33
C PHE A 8 6.52 -25.83 11.23
N SER A 9 6.03 -25.76 9.99
CA SER A 9 6.76 -25.04 8.95
C SER A 9 6.58 -23.53 9.19
N THR A 10 7.43 -22.95 10.03
CA THR A 10 7.78 -21.55 9.90
C THR A 10 8.36 -21.38 8.50
N GLN A 11 7.59 -20.82 7.56
CA GLN A 11 8.22 -20.18 6.41
C GLN A 11 9.08 -19.06 7.01
N GLU A 12 10.39 -19.32 7.02
CA GLU A 12 11.39 -18.41 7.54
C GLU A 12 11.18 -17.05 6.87
N PHE A 13 11.11 -16.01 7.71
CA PHE A 13 11.20 -14.64 7.24
C PHE A 13 12.61 -14.45 6.64
N ASN A 14 12.77 -14.84 5.38
CA ASN A 14 14.04 -14.81 4.67
C ASN A 14 14.21 -13.43 4.03
N LEU A 15 14.54 -12.47 4.88
CA LEU A 15 14.93 -11.13 4.46
C LEU A 15 16.45 -11.07 4.38
N ASP A 16 16.98 -10.55 3.26
CA ASP A 16 18.41 -10.28 3.12
C ASP A 16 18.91 -9.49 4.33
N SER A 17 19.99 -9.97 4.94
CA SER A 17 20.61 -9.38 6.15
C SER A 17 20.82 -7.88 6.07
N LYS A 18 21.02 -7.31 4.86
CA LYS A 18 21.18 -5.86 4.67
C LYS A 18 19.92 -5.05 5.00
N TRP A 19 18.74 -5.66 4.95
CA TRP A 19 17.45 -5.02 5.24
C TRP A 19 16.96 -5.32 6.67
N LEU A 20 17.64 -6.20 7.41
CA LEU A 20 17.34 -6.43 8.82
C LEU A 20 17.84 -5.24 9.63
N ILE A 21 16.96 -4.71 10.49
CA ILE A 21 17.30 -3.63 11.41
C ILE A 21 17.29 -4.14 12.85
N ASP A 22 18.20 -3.61 13.66
CA ASP A 22 18.22 -3.79 15.10
C ASP A 22 17.14 -2.89 15.75
N PRO A 23 16.10 -3.47 16.38
CA PRO A 23 15.04 -2.71 17.02
C PRO A 23 15.53 -1.81 18.15
N GLN A 24 16.66 -2.13 18.79
CA GLN A 24 17.22 -1.32 19.89
C GLN A 24 17.75 0.04 19.40
N GLN A 25 18.00 0.16 18.10
CA GLN A 25 18.44 1.40 17.46
C GLN A 25 17.27 2.25 16.95
N LEU A 26 16.03 1.82 17.17
CA LEU A 26 14.84 2.58 16.82
C LEU A 26 14.39 3.46 17.99
N LEU A 27 14.26 4.75 17.72
CA LEU A 27 13.61 5.70 18.60
C LEU A 27 12.25 6.04 18.02
N VAL A 28 11.18 5.65 18.71
CA VAL A 28 9.80 5.90 18.29
C VAL A 28 9.33 7.25 18.82
N GLY A 29 8.87 8.11 17.92
CA GLY A 29 8.31 9.42 18.20
C GLY A 29 6.78 9.46 18.12
N PRO A 30 6.19 10.61 17.78
CA PRO A 30 4.74 10.77 17.73
C PRO A 30 4.11 9.93 16.61
N LYS A 31 2.84 9.54 16.82
CA LYS A 31 2.04 8.84 15.81
C LYS A 31 1.65 9.82 14.71
N ILE A 32 1.98 9.48 13.46
CA ILE A 32 1.68 10.28 12.26
C ILE A 32 0.58 9.67 11.39
N GLY A 33 0.24 8.39 11.61
CA GLY A 33 -0.83 7.72 10.88
C GLY A 33 -1.38 6.49 11.60
N GLU A 34 -2.61 6.12 11.28
CA GLU A 34 -3.24 4.91 11.79
C GLU A 34 -4.18 4.33 10.73
N GLY A 35 -4.00 3.05 10.43
CA GLY A 35 -4.89 2.25 9.59
C GLY A 35 -5.48 1.07 10.37
N ALA A 36 -6.29 0.25 9.71
CA ALA A 36 -6.96 -0.89 10.33
C ALA A 36 -5.98 -1.91 10.94
N HIS A 37 -4.79 -2.07 10.34
CA HIS A 37 -3.84 -3.13 10.68
C HIS A 37 -2.46 -2.64 11.13
N ALA A 38 -2.20 -1.33 11.06
CA ALA A 38 -0.91 -0.76 11.38
C ALA A 38 -1.02 0.67 11.93
N LYS A 39 -0.03 1.06 12.72
CA LYS A 39 0.17 2.44 13.16
C LYS A 39 1.50 2.93 12.59
N VAL A 40 1.55 4.17 12.14
CA VAL A 40 2.77 4.78 11.60
C VAL A 40 3.21 5.89 12.54
N TYR A 41 4.48 5.88 12.89
CA TYR A 41 5.12 6.84 13.78
C TYR A 41 6.26 7.53 13.06
N GLU A 42 6.49 8.78 13.41
CA GLU A 42 7.79 9.40 13.20
C GLU A 42 8.82 8.72 14.12
N GLY A 43 10.08 8.68 13.71
CA GLY A 43 11.14 8.17 14.57
C GLY A 43 12.53 8.42 14.03
N LYS A 44 13.52 7.80 14.69
CA LYS A 44 14.92 7.80 14.25
C LYS A 44 15.48 6.39 14.20
N TYR A 45 16.30 6.13 13.19
CA TYR A 45 17.11 4.92 13.06
C TYR A 45 18.52 5.32 12.63
N LYS A 46 19.56 4.95 13.40
CA LYS A 46 20.96 5.33 13.14
C LYS A 46 21.15 6.82 12.83
N ASN A 47 20.53 7.69 13.65
CA ASN A 47 20.50 9.16 13.51
C ASN A 47 19.79 9.72 12.26
N GLN A 48 19.14 8.88 11.45
CA GLN A 48 18.30 9.32 10.34
C GLN A 48 16.83 9.40 10.78
N ASN A 49 16.12 10.47 10.41
CA ASN A 49 14.67 10.55 10.59
C ASN A 49 13.95 9.56 9.66
N VAL A 50 13.01 8.80 10.20
CA VAL A 50 12.33 7.70 9.51
C VAL A 50 10.85 7.63 9.84
N ALA A 51 10.08 6.99 8.97
CA ALA A 51 8.72 6.55 9.26
C ALA A 51 8.75 5.08 9.71
N ILE A 52 8.15 4.82 10.88
CA ILE A 52 8.11 3.52 11.54
C ILE A 52 6.68 2.99 11.47
N LYS A 53 6.42 2.02 10.59
CA LYS A 53 5.13 1.32 10.49
C LYS A 53 5.15 0.09 11.38
N VAL A 54 4.35 0.12 12.44
CA VAL A 54 4.16 -0.98 13.40
C VAL A 54 2.91 -1.76 13.03
N VAL A 55 3.07 -3.03 12.67
CA VAL A 55 1.97 -3.93 12.31
C VAL A 55 1.40 -4.57 13.57
N ARG A 56 0.08 -4.48 13.77
CA ARG A 56 -0.58 -5.05 14.95
C ARG A 56 -0.53 -6.58 14.89
N ARG A 57 -0.12 -7.26 15.96
CA ARG A 57 -0.23 -8.73 16.07
C ARG A 57 -1.70 -9.18 16.11
N GLY A 58 -1.99 -10.33 15.51
CA GLY A 58 -3.31 -10.96 15.57
C GLY A 58 -3.62 -11.47 16.97
N GLU A 59 -4.90 -11.66 17.27
CA GLU A 59 -5.35 -12.19 18.56
C GLU A 59 -5.53 -13.71 18.53
N THR A 60 -5.91 -14.26 17.37
CA THR A 60 -6.03 -15.70 17.15
C THR A 60 -4.85 -16.24 16.32
N PRO A 61 -4.55 -17.55 16.38
CA PRO A 61 -3.51 -18.16 15.55
C PRO A 61 -3.69 -17.89 14.05
N GLU A 62 -4.93 -17.91 13.55
CA GLU A 62 -5.24 -17.62 12.14
C GLU A 62 -4.96 -16.16 11.81
N GLU A 63 -5.31 -15.23 12.71
CA GLU A 63 -5.01 -13.82 12.52
C GLU A 63 -3.51 -13.53 12.55
N ILE A 64 -2.77 -14.17 13.46
CA ILE A 64 -1.32 -14.04 13.56
C ILE A 64 -0.69 -14.48 12.24
N ALA A 65 -0.98 -15.71 11.78
CA ALA A 65 -0.45 -16.22 10.52
C ALA A 65 -0.79 -15.31 9.32
N ARG A 66 -2.04 -14.83 9.26
CA ARG A 66 -2.47 -13.90 8.20
C ARG A 66 -1.70 -12.58 8.21
N ARG A 67 -1.46 -12.00 9.40
CA ARG A 67 -0.75 -10.71 9.54
C ARG A 67 0.75 -10.86 9.31
N GLU A 68 1.35 -11.94 9.79
CA GLU A 68 2.76 -12.26 9.49
C GLU A 68 2.98 -12.48 7.99
N GLY A 69 2.09 -13.23 7.33
CA GLY A 69 2.16 -13.41 5.88
C GLY A 69 1.99 -12.09 5.10
N ARG A 70 1.15 -11.17 5.58
CA ARG A 70 1.05 -9.82 4.99
C ARG A 70 2.33 -9.02 5.21
N PHE A 71 2.86 -9.01 6.42
CA PHE A 71 4.11 -8.32 6.75
C PHE A 71 5.28 -8.82 5.90
N ALA A 72 5.47 -10.15 5.82
CA ALA A 72 6.53 -10.75 5.02
C ALA A 72 6.40 -10.39 3.53
N ARG A 73 5.18 -10.40 2.98
CA ARG A 73 4.94 -9.96 1.59
C ARG A 73 5.25 -8.48 1.39
N GLU A 74 4.80 -7.61 2.28
CA GLU A 74 5.04 -6.17 2.16
C GLU A 74 6.55 -5.87 2.16
N VAL A 75 7.30 -6.49 3.09
CA VAL A 75 8.76 -6.39 3.16
C VAL A 75 9.42 -6.94 1.91
N ALA A 76 8.97 -8.10 1.41
CA ALA A 76 9.49 -8.70 0.19
C ALA A 76 9.30 -7.78 -1.02
N MET A 77 8.13 -7.15 -1.18
CA MET A 77 7.89 -6.19 -2.27
C MET A 77 8.77 -4.95 -2.13
N LEU A 78 8.80 -4.33 -0.94
CA LEU A 78 9.60 -3.13 -0.67
C LEU A 78 11.10 -3.35 -0.88
N SER A 79 11.60 -4.54 -0.60
CA SER A 79 13.03 -4.87 -0.78
C SER A 79 13.46 -5.09 -2.23
N LYS A 80 12.51 -5.31 -3.16
CA LYS A 80 12.78 -5.61 -4.58
C LYS A 80 12.85 -4.36 -5.47
N VAL A 81 12.25 -3.24 -5.04
CA VAL A 81 12.10 -2.06 -5.89
C VAL A 81 12.67 -0.82 -5.21
N GLN A 82 13.36 -0.01 -6.01
CA GLN A 82 13.85 1.29 -5.58
C GLN A 82 13.67 2.29 -6.72
N HIS A 83 12.96 3.39 -6.44
CA HIS A 83 12.73 4.43 -7.41
C HIS A 83 12.44 5.75 -6.71
N LYS A 84 12.75 6.89 -7.35
CA LYS A 84 12.59 8.23 -6.75
C LYS A 84 11.14 8.57 -6.38
N ASN A 85 10.16 7.97 -7.06
CA ASN A 85 8.73 8.15 -6.81
C ASN A 85 8.11 7.00 -5.98
N LEU A 86 8.93 6.12 -5.42
CA LEU A 86 8.53 5.14 -4.41
C LEU A 86 9.14 5.55 -3.07
N VAL A 87 8.45 5.27 -1.98
CA VAL A 87 9.03 5.47 -0.65
C VAL A 87 10.27 4.58 -0.50
N LYS A 88 11.39 5.18 -0.08
CA LYS A 88 12.63 4.46 0.14
C LYS A 88 12.49 3.52 1.34
N PHE A 89 12.60 2.22 1.06
CA PHE A 89 12.73 1.20 2.09
C PHE A 89 14.09 1.31 2.79
N ILE A 90 14.07 1.26 4.13
CA ILE A 90 15.29 1.31 4.96
C ILE A 90 15.54 -0.07 5.58
N GLY A 91 14.49 -0.74 6.03
CA GLY A 91 14.60 -2.10 6.54
C GLY A 91 13.39 -2.51 7.38
N ALA A 92 13.43 -3.72 7.93
CA ALA A 92 12.35 -4.28 8.71
C ALA A 92 12.86 -5.20 9.82
N CYS A 93 12.05 -5.36 10.87
CA CYS A 93 12.28 -6.36 11.91
C CYS A 93 10.96 -7.07 12.24
N LYS A 94 11.00 -8.38 12.48
CA LYS A 94 9.82 -9.17 12.87
C LYS A 94 9.64 -9.23 14.39
N GLU A 95 10.75 -9.29 15.12
CA GLU A 95 10.79 -9.41 16.57
C GLU A 95 11.51 -8.20 17.19
N PRO A 96 11.11 -7.74 18.39
CA PRO A 96 9.99 -8.22 19.21
C PRO A 96 8.60 -7.78 18.67
N VAL A 97 8.58 -6.87 17.71
CA VAL A 97 7.37 -6.37 17.04
C VAL A 97 7.65 -6.27 15.55
N MET A 98 6.62 -6.55 14.72
CA MET A 98 6.69 -6.40 13.28
C MET A 98 6.73 -4.92 12.89
N VAL A 99 7.87 -4.46 12.39
CA VAL A 99 8.14 -3.08 12.00
C VAL A 99 8.71 -3.02 10.60
N ILE A 100 8.19 -2.06 9.82
CA ILE A 100 8.74 -1.65 8.52
C ILE A 100 9.21 -0.21 8.66
N VAL A 101 10.46 0.06 8.27
CA VAL A 101 11.09 1.37 8.34
C VAL A 101 11.33 1.89 6.94
N THR A 102 10.88 3.12 6.70
CA THR A 102 10.98 3.82 5.42
C THR A 102 11.46 5.25 5.63
N GLU A 103 11.84 5.95 4.56
CA GLU A 103 12.10 7.39 4.65
C GLU A 103 10.87 8.13 5.20
N LEU A 104 11.13 9.16 6.01
CA LEU A 104 10.08 10.05 6.48
C LEU A 104 9.75 11.10 5.43
N LEU A 105 8.47 11.24 5.09
CA LEU A 105 7.96 12.26 4.18
C LEU A 105 7.03 13.20 4.93
N LEU A 106 7.37 14.48 4.99
CA LEU A 106 6.70 15.48 5.83
C LEU A 106 5.56 16.25 5.13
N GLY A 107 5.41 16.12 3.81
CA GLY A 107 4.37 16.82 3.04
C GLY A 107 2.94 16.26 3.24
N GLY A 108 2.80 15.18 4.02
CA GLY A 108 1.53 14.52 4.27
C GLY A 108 0.97 13.79 3.04
N THR A 109 -0.22 13.21 3.19
CA THR A 109 -0.88 12.47 2.10
C THR A 109 -1.43 13.43 1.05
N LEU A 110 -1.42 13.00 -0.22
CA LEU A 110 -2.06 13.70 -1.32
C LEU A 110 -3.55 13.92 -1.02
N ARG A 111 -4.20 12.96 -0.35
CA ARG A 111 -5.57 13.11 0.15
C ARG A 111 -5.75 14.36 1.01
N ARG A 112 -4.90 14.51 2.05
CA ARG A 112 -4.98 15.66 2.97
C ARG A 112 -4.67 16.95 2.23
N TYR A 113 -3.66 16.94 1.37
CA TYR A 113 -3.24 18.09 0.58
C TYR A 113 -4.37 18.61 -0.31
N LEU A 114 -5.01 17.73 -1.08
CA LEU A 114 -6.15 18.05 -1.94
C LEU A 114 -7.35 18.57 -1.13
N LEU A 115 -7.71 17.89 -0.03
CA LEU A 115 -8.81 18.31 0.84
C LEU A 115 -8.61 19.73 1.39
N ASN A 116 -7.39 20.06 1.85
CA ASN A 116 -7.08 21.37 2.41
C ASN A 116 -7.16 22.50 1.38
N MET A 117 -6.99 22.20 0.08
CA MET A 117 -7.09 23.21 -0.98
C MET A 117 -8.52 23.44 -1.47
N ARG A 118 -9.47 22.54 -1.17
CA ARG A 118 -10.84 22.65 -1.69
C ARG A 118 -11.49 23.97 -1.24
N PRO A 119 -12.27 24.62 -2.11
CA PRO A 119 -12.71 24.16 -3.44
C PRO A 119 -11.75 24.50 -4.60
N LYS A 120 -10.55 25.03 -4.32
CA LYS A 120 -9.58 25.37 -5.38
C LYS A 120 -9.02 24.11 -6.02
N CYS A 121 -8.72 24.19 -7.31
CA CYS A 121 -8.01 23.13 -8.02
C CYS A 121 -6.49 23.34 -7.93
N LEU A 122 -5.75 22.27 -8.17
CA LEU A 122 -4.31 22.33 -8.42
C LEU A 122 -4.04 23.20 -9.65
N ASP A 123 -2.88 23.86 -9.66
CA ASP A 123 -2.33 24.34 -10.92
C ASP A 123 -2.11 23.15 -11.86
N MET A 124 -2.43 23.32 -13.15
CA MET A 124 -2.39 22.23 -14.11
C MET A 124 -1.00 21.63 -14.27
N CYS A 125 0.06 22.46 -14.21
CA CYS A 125 1.43 21.97 -14.32
C CYS A 125 1.80 21.13 -13.08
N VAL A 126 1.34 21.51 -11.90
CA VAL A 126 1.53 20.73 -10.67
C VAL A 126 0.77 19.40 -10.74
N ALA A 127 -0.49 19.43 -11.20
CA ALA A 127 -1.30 18.22 -11.38
C ALA A 127 -0.64 17.23 -12.36
N ILE A 128 -0.13 17.72 -13.49
CA ILE A 128 0.60 16.91 -14.48
C ILE A 128 1.90 16.37 -13.87
N GLY A 129 2.64 17.19 -13.10
CA GLY A 129 3.85 16.76 -12.41
C GLY A 129 3.59 15.61 -11.44
N PHE A 130 2.57 15.73 -10.60
CA PHE A 130 2.15 14.65 -9.68
C PHE A 130 1.68 13.41 -10.43
N ALA A 131 0.89 13.56 -11.49
CA ALA A 131 0.45 12.44 -12.31
C ALA A 131 1.64 11.68 -12.94
N LEU A 132 2.66 12.41 -13.41
CA LEU A 132 3.86 11.82 -13.99
C LEU A 132 4.70 11.07 -12.94
N ASP A 133 4.82 11.62 -11.74
CA ASP A 133 5.48 10.94 -10.62
C ASP A 133 4.79 9.61 -10.27
N ILE A 134 3.46 9.62 -10.18
CA ILE A 134 2.66 8.42 -9.90
C ILE A 134 2.79 7.41 -11.05
N ALA A 135 2.73 7.86 -12.31
CA ALA A 135 2.88 6.98 -13.46
C ALA A 135 4.25 6.28 -13.49
N ARG A 136 5.34 7.00 -13.18
CA ARG A 136 6.69 6.44 -13.09
C ARG A 136 6.84 5.46 -11.93
N ALA A 137 6.18 5.73 -10.79
CA ALA A 137 6.10 4.77 -9.70
C ALA A 137 5.44 3.47 -10.16
N MET A 138 4.30 3.56 -10.86
CA MET A 138 3.59 2.37 -11.36
C MET A 138 4.39 1.61 -12.42
N GLU A 139 5.02 2.30 -13.37
CA GLU A 139 5.91 1.69 -14.36
C GLU A 139 7.05 0.90 -13.68
N CYS A 140 7.65 1.47 -12.64
CA CYS A 140 8.67 0.78 -11.86
C CYS A 140 8.12 -0.50 -11.22
N LEU A 141 6.93 -0.47 -10.62
CA LEU A 141 6.32 -1.68 -10.03
C LEU A 141 6.00 -2.74 -11.09
N HIS A 142 5.35 -2.33 -12.18
CA HIS A 142 4.90 -3.23 -13.24
C HIS A 142 6.08 -3.89 -13.96
N SER A 143 7.17 -3.15 -14.20
CA SER A 143 8.41 -3.72 -14.78
C SER A 143 9.09 -4.76 -13.89
N HIS A 144 8.81 -4.77 -12.58
CA HIS A 144 9.25 -5.81 -11.64
C HIS A 144 8.17 -6.89 -11.40
N GLY A 145 7.10 -6.89 -12.20
CA GLY A 145 6.00 -7.84 -12.07
C GLY A 145 5.20 -7.67 -10.78
N ILE A 146 5.14 -6.46 -10.20
CA ILE A 146 4.40 -6.16 -8.97
C ILE A 146 3.14 -5.37 -9.30
N ILE A 147 1.98 -5.84 -8.85
CA ILE A 147 0.69 -5.12 -8.91
C ILE A 147 0.43 -4.48 -7.54
N HIS A 148 0.11 -3.18 -7.50
CA HIS A 148 -0.09 -2.45 -6.25
C HIS A 148 -1.45 -2.73 -5.59
N ARG A 149 -2.53 -2.71 -6.38
CA ARG A 149 -3.94 -3.03 -6.02
C ARG A 149 -4.65 -2.09 -5.04
N ASP A 150 -3.96 -1.13 -4.45
CA ASP A 150 -4.54 -0.11 -3.55
C ASP A 150 -4.02 1.29 -3.87
N LEU A 151 -3.87 1.63 -5.15
CA LEU A 151 -3.43 2.97 -5.54
C LEU A 151 -4.55 3.99 -5.27
N LYS A 152 -4.26 4.95 -4.39
CA LYS A 152 -5.22 5.96 -3.92
C LYS A 152 -4.50 7.17 -3.31
N PRO A 153 -5.17 8.33 -3.16
CA PRO A 153 -4.55 9.53 -2.59
C PRO A 153 -4.03 9.39 -1.15
N GLU A 154 -4.55 8.45 -0.36
CA GLU A 154 -4.06 8.16 1.00
C GLU A 154 -2.69 7.45 1.00
N ASN A 155 -2.38 6.71 -0.05
CA ASN A 155 -1.12 5.96 -0.20
C ASN A 155 -0.06 6.77 -0.97
N LEU A 156 -0.39 7.99 -1.40
CA LEU A 156 0.50 8.91 -2.09
C LEU A 156 0.93 10.00 -1.11
N ILE A 157 2.23 10.12 -0.85
CA ILE A 157 2.80 11.03 0.15
C ILE A 157 3.67 12.08 -0.54
N LEU A 158 3.50 13.33 -0.15
CA LEU A 158 4.26 14.45 -0.70
C LEU A 158 5.60 14.64 0.03
N THR A 159 6.61 15.10 -0.69
CA THR A 159 7.81 15.69 -0.09
C THR A 159 7.46 16.99 0.64
N GLU A 160 8.32 17.41 1.57
CA GLU A 160 8.09 18.61 2.40
C GLU A 160 7.89 19.89 1.57
N ASP A 161 8.59 20.02 0.45
CA ASP A 161 8.45 21.13 -0.48
C ASP A 161 7.22 21.03 -1.41
N HIS A 162 6.42 19.97 -1.26
CA HIS A 162 5.27 19.62 -2.09
C HIS A 162 5.55 19.56 -3.60
N LYS A 163 6.80 19.32 -4.01
CA LYS A 163 7.16 19.24 -5.44
C LYS A 163 7.10 17.83 -6.02
N THR A 164 7.21 16.80 -5.18
CA THR A 164 7.27 15.40 -5.60
C THR A 164 6.24 14.58 -4.85
N VAL A 165 5.58 13.66 -5.56
CA VAL A 165 4.74 12.61 -4.97
C VAL A 165 5.52 11.29 -4.94
N LYS A 166 5.43 10.58 -3.82
CA LYS A 166 5.93 9.22 -3.68
C LYS A 166 4.82 8.25 -3.28
N LEU A 167 4.80 7.08 -3.90
CA LEU A 167 3.90 6.00 -3.54
C LEU A 167 4.43 5.25 -2.30
N ALA A 168 3.56 5.08 -1.32
CA ALA A 168 3.78 4.36 -0.07
C ALA A 168 2.72 3.25 0.10
N ASP A 169 2.89 2.45 1.14
CA ASP A 169 2.02 1.34 1.57
C ASP A 169 1.84 0.20 0.55
N PHE A 170 2.65 -0.83 0.72
CA PHE A 170 2.65 -2.03 -0.12
C PHE A 170 1.87 -3.19 0.52
N GLY A 171 1.05 -2.90 1.55
CA GLY A 171 0.35 -3.94 2.33
C GLY A 171 -0.61 -4.82 1.51
N LEU A 172 -1.00 -4.36 0.31
CA LEU A 172 -1.81 -5.08 -0.66
C LEU A 172 -1.08 -5.43 -1.96
N ALA A 173 0.21 -5.09 -2.10
CA ALA A 173 0.96 -5.40 -3.31
C ALA A 173 1.22 -6.91 -3.45
N ARG A 174 1.28 -7.42 -4.70
CA ARG A 174 1.57 -8.83 -5.02
C ARG A 174 2.32 -8.96 -6.33
N GLU A 175 3.00 -10.09 -6.51
CA GLU A 175 3.54 -10.48 -7.81
C GLU A 175 2.39 -10.82 -8.78
N GLU A 176 2.51 -10.40 -10.03
CA GLU A 176 1.52 -10.62 -11.09
C GLU A 176 1.31 -12.11 -11.39
N SER A 177 2.35 -12.94 -11.21
CA SER A 177 2.29 -14.40 -11.35
C SER A 177 1.44 -15.10 -10.29
N LEU A 178 1.21 -14.46 -9.13
CA LEU A 178 0.45 -15.00 -8.02
C LEU A 178 -1.03 -14.62 -8.13
N THR A 179 -1.75 -15.26 -9.06
CA THR A 179 -3.21 -15.15 -9.16
C THR A 179 -3.85 -15.93 -8.00
N GLU A 180 -3.85 -15.37 -6.79
CA GLU A 180 -4.58 -15.92 -5.64
C GLU A 180 -5.92 -15.23 -5.44
N MET A 181 -6.86 -15.95 -4.80
CA MET A 181 -8.15 -15.43 -4.38
C MET A 181 -8.00 -14.14 -3.55
N MET A 182 -8.94 -13.22 -3.77
CA MET A 182 -9.02 -11.97 -3.02
C MET A 182 -9.45 -12.28 -1.58
N THR A 183 -8.69 -11.81 -0.61
CA THR A 183 -9.25 -11.52 0.71
C THR A 183 -9.99 -10.20 0.58
N ALA A 184 -11.32 -10.21 0.69
CA ALA A 184 -12.14 -9.01 0.66
C ALA A 184 -11.71 -8.07 1.79
N GLU A 185 -10.83 -7.11 1.48
CA GLU A 185 -10.50 -6.05 2.42
C GLU A 185 -11.50 -4.91 2.22
N THR A 186 -12.22 -4.65 3.31
CA THR A 186 -13.19 -3.57 3.48
C THR A 186 -12.44 -2.25 3.57
N GLY A 187 -12.64 -1.34 2.61
CA GLY A 187 -12.21 0.05 2.84
C GLY A 187 -12.11 0.95 1.62
N THR A 188 -11.48 0.50 0.52
CA THR A 188 -11.06 1.43 -0.56
C THR A 188 -11.68 1.21 -1.94
N TYR A 189 -12.92 0.77 -2.01
CA TYR A 189 -13.51 0.37 -3.30
C TYR A 189 -13.63 1.51 -4.35
N ARG A 190 -13.59 2.79 -3.94
CA ARG A 190 -13.83 3.93 -4.85
C ARG A 190 -12.80 4.09 -5.97
N TRP A 191 -11.54 3.75 -5.73
CA TRP A 191 -10.48 3.80 -6.75
C TRP A 191 -10.20 2.40 -7.34
N MET A 192 -10.96 1.39 -6.93
CA MET A 192 -10.72 0.01 -7.30
C MET A 192 -11.34 -0.29 -8.68
N ALA A 193 -10.60 -1.01 -9.51
CA ALA A 193 -11.08 -1.45 -10.81
C ALA A 193 -12.32 -2.38 -10.67
N PRO A 194 -13.31 -2.28 -11.56
CA PRO A 194 -14.54 -3.06 -11.47
C PRO A 194 -14.29 -4.58 -11.59
N GLU A 195 -13.28 -5.00 -12.34
CA GLU A 195 -12.82 -6.39 -12.43
C GLU A 195 -12.08 -6.87 -11.18
N LEU A 196 -11.88 -6.05 -10.15
CA LEU A 196 -11.59 -6.52 -8.79
C LEU A 196 -12.89 -6.73 -7.99
N TYR A 197 -13.91 -5.93 -8.28
CA TYR A 197 -15.26 -6.03 -7.72
C TYR A 197 -16.11 -7.08 -8.46
N SER A 198 -15.92 -8.37 -8.16
CA SER A 198 -16.88 -9.40 -8.63
C SER A 198 -17.60 -10.01 -7.44
N THR A 199 -18.92 -9.91 -7.51
CA THR A 199 -19.89 -10.64 -6.70
C THR A 199 -20.03 -12.09 -7.16
N VAL A 200 -19.37 -12.51 -8.24
CA VAL A 200 -19.32 -13.90 -8.66
C VAL A 200 -18.39 -14.67 -7.72
N THR A 201 -19.00 -15.48 -6.85
CA THR A 201 -18.31 -16.60 -6.21
C THR A 201 -17.77 -17.49 -7.31
N LEU A 202 -16.48 -17.38 -7.57
CA LEU A 202 -15.75 -18.33 -8.40
C LEU A 202 -15.96 -19.72 -7.82
N ARG A 203 -16.08 -20.75 -8.67
CA ARG A 203 -16.15 -22.13 -8.17
C ARG A 203 -14.89 -22.42 -7.36
N GLN A 204 -14.99 -23.30 -6.38
CA GLN A 204 -13.86 -23.66 -5.52
C GLN A 204 -12.66 -24.09 -6.39
N GLY A 205 -11.61 -23.26 -6.44
CA GLY A 205 -10.43 -23.50 -7.28
C GLY A 205 -10.30 -22.61 -8.54
N GLU A 206 -11.34 -21.88 -8.95
CA GLU A 206 -11.27 -20.89 -10.02
C GLU A 206 -10.62 -19.59 -9.50
N LYS A 207 -9.69 -19.03 -10.28
CA LYS A 207 -8.96 -17.80 -9.96
C LYS A 207 -9.48 -16.67 -10.82
N LYS A 208 -9.74 -15.50 -10.22
CA LYS A 208 -10.08 -14.30 -10.99
C LYS A 208 -8.81 -13.84 -11.68
N HIS A 209 -8.79 -13.87 -13.00
CA HIS A 209 -7.67 -13.32 -13.76
C HIS A 209 -7.81 -11.80 -13.81
N TYR A 210 -6.90 -11.10 -13.14
CA TYR A 210 -6.64 -9.69 -13.32
C TYR A 210 -5.13 -9.50 -13.44
N ASN A 211 -4.71 -8.41 -14.07
CA ASN A 211 -3.32 -8.08 -14.32
C ASN A 211 -3.03 -6.66 -13.82
N HIS A 212 -1.85 -6.13 -14.11
CA HIS A 212 -1.44 -4.77 -13.73
C HIS A 212 -2.40 -3.64 -14.21
N LYS A 213 -3.34 -3.90 -15.13
CA LYS A 213 -4.32 -2.91 -15.61
C LYS A 213 -5.28 -2.42 -14.52
N VAL A 214 -5.46 -3.18 -13.44
CA VAL A 214 -6.25 -2.71 -12.30
C VAL A 214 -5.67 -1.44 -11.69
N ASP A 215 -4.34 -1.31 -11.68
CA ASP A 215 -3.68 -0.11 -11.17
C ASP A 215 -3.80 1.06 -12.17
N ALA A 216 -3.89 0.79 -13.47
CA ALA A 216 -4.12 1.82 -14.48
C ALA A 216 -5.51 2.45 -14.32
N TYR A 217 -6.53 1.66 -13.95
CA TYR A 217 -7.85 2.16 -13.57
C TYR A 217 -7.73 3.07 -12.34
N SER A 218 -7.09 2.59 -11.26
CA SER A 218 -6.91 3.38 -10.05
C SER A 218 -6.17 4.69 -10.31
N PHE A 219 -5.14 4.66 -11.16
CA PHE A 219 -4.41 5.84 -11.61
C PHE A 219 -5.33 6.83 -12.32
N ALA A 220 -6.20 6.37 -13.21
CA ALA A 220 -7.14 7.24 -13.92
C ALA A 220 -8.10 7.97 -12.95
N ILE A 221 -8.57 7.29 -11.90
CA ILE A 221 -9.40 7.91 -10.86
C ILE A 221 -8.60 8.94 -10.05
N VAL A 222 -7.34 8.64 -9.70
CA VAL A 222 -6.45 9.61 -9.03
C VAL A 222 -6.17 10.82 -9.92
N LEU A 223 -5.89 10.62 -11.20
CA LEU A 223 -5.69 11.69 -12.18
C LEU A 223 -6.92 12.59 -12.29
N TRP A 224 -8.11 12.00 -12.33
CA TRP A 224 -9.35 12.76 -12.31
C TRP A 224 -9.46 13.63 -11.05
N GLU A 225 -9.13 13.09 -9.88
CA GLU A 225 -9.15 13.83 -8.61
C GLU A 225 -8.07 14.93 -8.56
N LEU A 226 -6.89 14.72 -9.14
CA LEU A 226 -5.85 15.75 -9.29
C LEU A 226 -6.33 16.96 -10.10
N ILE A 227 -7.03 16.69 -11.22
CA ILE A 227 -7.48 17.74 -12.15
C ILE A 227 -8.68 18.51 -11.57
N HIS A 228 -9.64 17.80 -10.97
CA HIS A 228 -10.92 18.41 -10.57
C HIS A 228 -10.96 18.82 -9.10
N ASN A 229 -10.01 18.34 -8.28
CA ASN A 229 -10.00 18.42 -6.82
C ASN A 229 -11.38 18.16 -6.18
N LYS A 230 -12.08 17.14 -6.67
CA LYS A 230 -13.37 16.67 -6.15
C LYS A 230 -13.25 15.23 -5.70
N LEU A 231 -14.09 14.82 -4.76
CA LEU A 231 -14.20 13.42 -4.41
C LEU A 231 -14.80 12.66 -5.61
N PRO A 232 -14.14 11.64 -6.18
CA PRO A 232 -14.73 10.84 -7.24
C PRO A 232 -16.04 10.21 -6.76
N PHE A 233 -17.11 10.24 -7.55
CA PHE A 233 -18.43 9.72 -7.13
C PHE A 233 -18.94 10.35 -5.82
N GLU A 234 -18.82 11.68 -5.70
CA GLU A 234 -19.31 12.43 -4.54
C GLU A 234 -20.78 12.09 -4.22
N GLY A 235 -21.10 12.00 -2.92
CA GLY A 235 -22.42 11.57 -2.45
C GLY A 235 -22.65 10.06 -2.38
N MET A 236 -21.75 9.24 -2.94
CA MET A 236 -21.81 7.77 -2.81
C MET A 236 -20.86 7.26 -1.71
N SER A 237 -21.21 6.16 -1.05
CA SER A 237 -20.25 5.40 -0.23
C SER A 237 -19.17 4.74 -1.11
N ASN A 238 -18.07 4.28 -0.52
CA ASN A 238 -17.00 3.63 -1.28
C ASN A 238 -17.54 2.38 -2.03
N LEU A 239 -18.44 1.63 -1.42
CA LEU A 239 -19.08 0.46 -2.02
C LEU A 239 -20.03 0.85 -3.17
N GLN A 240 -20.84 1.89 -2.97
CA GLN A 240 -21.76 2.39 -4.00
C GLN A 240 -21.00 2.91 -5.23
N ALA A 241 -19.88 3.60 -5.03
CA ALA A 241 -19.02 4.08 -6.11
C ALA A 241 -18.47 2.92 -6.95
N ALA A 242 -17.96 1.88 -6.30
CA ALA A 242 -17.46 0.69 -6.98
C ALA A 242 -18.56 -0.07 -7.74
N TYR A 243 -19.74 -0.21 -7.13
CA TYR A 243 -20.89 -0.79 -7.79
C TYR A 243 -21.32 0.02 -9.03
N ALA A 244 -21.35 1.35 -8.92
CA ALA A 244 -21.66 2.23 -10.04
C ALA A 244 -20.64 2.07 -11.17
N ALA A 245 -19.35 2.02 -10.86
CA ALA A 245 -18.28 1.78 -11.84
C ALA A 245 -18.40 0.42 -12.54
N ALA A 246 -18.80 -0.63 -11.82
CA ALA A 246 -18.91 -1.99 -12.36
C ALA A 246 -20.17 -2.25 -13.20
N PHE A 247 -21.29 -1.58 -12.88
CA PHE A 247 -22.60 -1.96 -13.43
C PHE A 247 -23.38 -0.85 -14.14
N LYS A 248 -22.94 0.42 -14.11
CA LYS A 248 -23.65 1.54 -14.77
C LYS A 248 -23.09 2.00 -16.11
N VAL A 249 -22.09 1.31 -16.67
CA VAL A 249 -21.64 1.61 -18.04
C VAL A 249 -22.58 0.91 -19.04
N LYS A 250 -23.60 1.63 -19.48
CA LYS A 250 -24.36 1.34 -20.71
C LYS A 250 -24.15 2.48 -21.69
#